data_AF-A0AAE3EDM7-F1
#
_entry.id   AF-A0AAE3EDM7-F1
#
_cell.length_a   1.000
_cell.length_b   1.000
_cell.length_c   1.000
_cell.angle_alpha   90.00
_cell.angle_beta   90.00
_cell.angle_gamma   90.00
#
_symmetry.space_group_name_H-M   'P 1'
#
loop_
_entity.id
_entity.type
_entity.pdbx_description
1 polymer ?
#
loop_
_entity_poly.entity_id
_entity_poly.type
_entity_poly.pdbx_seq_one_letter_code
_entity_poly.pdbx_strand_id
1 'polypeptide(L)'
;MNEVFETVAEVLEELRSEAEEREYSVHTNESENADKALKKANREYETVLAELSAEHREFFENYMDIVDHAHFQEEQRAYYQGMVDVMQIFDGLGILKERNKVKEVLMHIKK
;
A
#
# COMPACT_ATOMS: atom_id res chain seq x y z
N MET A 1 -6.91 3.98 13.56
CA MET A 1 -7.50 4.63 12.37
C MET A 1 -8.97 4.90 12.68
N ASN A 2 -9.82 5.28 11.72
CA ASN A 2 -11.27 5.18 11.93
C ASN A 2 -11.66 3.69 11.86
N GLU A 3 -12.57 3.23 12.72
CA GLU A 3 -13.07 1.85 12.79
C GLU A 3 -13.52 1.32 11.41
N VAL A 4 -14.14 2.18 10.59
CA VAL A 4 -14.53 1.85 9.21
C VAL A 4 -13.34 1.44 8.35
N PHE A 5 -12.19 2.11 8.53
CA PHE A 5 -10.98 1.82 7.78
C PHE A 5 -10.33 0.51 8.24
N GLU A 6 -10.38 0.21 9.54
CA GLU A 6 -9.87 -1.06 10.08
C GLU A 6 -10.72 -2.24 9.58
N THR A 7 -12.05 -2.13 9.60
CA THR A 7 -12.94 -3.17 9.06
C THR A 7 -12.79 -3.36 7.55
N VAL A 8 -12.64 -2.26 6.78
CA VAL A 8 -12.40 -2.35 5.34
C VAL A 8 -11.02 -2.97 5.06
N ALA A 9 -10.00 -2.63 5.85
CA ALA A 9 -8.68 -3.21 5.74
C ALA A 9 -8.69 -4.73 5.98
N GLU A 10 -9.32 -5.19 7.07
CA GLU A 10 -9.44 -6.61 7.40
C GLU A 10 -10.13 -7.40 6.28
N VAL A 11 -11.29 -6.93 5.79
CA VAL A 11 -12.04 -7.61 4.72
C VAL A 11 -11.24 -7.69 3.42
N LEU A 12 -10.51 -6.61 3.08
CA LEU A 12 -9.70 -6.58 1.86
C LEU A 12 -8.42 -7.41 1.99
N GLU A 13 -7.87 -7.53 3.19
CA GLU A 13 -6.75 -8.41 3.51
C GLU A 13 -7.16 -9.88 3.42
N GLU A 14 -8.35 -10.25 3.91
CA GLU A 14 -8.93 -11.58 3.74
C GLU A 14 -9.14 -11.91 2.26
N LEU A 15 -9.81 -11.03 1.51
CA LEU A 15 -10.01 -11.20 0.06
C LEU A 15 -8.70 -11.29 -0.73
N ARG A 16 -7.64 -10.62 -0.26
CA ARG A 16 -6.29 -10.71 -0.83
C ARG A 16 -5.63 -12.05 -0.52
N SER A 17 -5.86 -12.61 0.66
CA SER A 17 -5.23 -13.85 1.14
C SER A 17 -5.89 -15.11 0.58
N GLU A 18 -7.17 -15.03 0.20
CA GLU A 18 -7.92 -16.16 -0.40
C GLU A 18 -7.63 -16.39 -1.89
N ALA A 19 -6.99 -15.43 -2.58
CA ALA A 19 -6.63 -15.55 -3.99
C ALA A 19 -5.16 -15.93 -4.14
N GLU A 20 -4.84 -17.23 -4.01
CA GLU A 20 -3.49 -17.78 -4.24
C GLU A 20 -2.97 -17.53 -5.68
N GLU A 21 -3.83 -17.16 -6.63
CA GLU A 21 -3.46 -16.82 -8.01
C GLU A 21 -4.06 -15.45 -8.42
N ARG A 22 -3.37 -14.35 -8.09
CA ARG A 22 -3.67 -13.05 -8.69
C ARG A 22 -3.27 -13.06 -10.17
N GLU A 23 -4.25 -13.27 -11.05
CA GLU A 23 -4.06 -13.28 -12.51
C GLU A 23 -3.65 -11.90 -13.07
N TYR A 24 -3.88 -10.79 -12.34
CA TYR A 24 -3.60 -9.43 -12.81
C TYR A 24 -2.96 -8.57 -11.71
N SER A 25 -1.63 -8.48 -11.73
CA SER A 25 -0.89 -7.41 -11.03
C SER A 25 -0.53 -6.32 -12.03
N VAL A 26 -0.84 -5.07 -11.72
CA VAL A 26 -0.55 -3.94 -12.61
C VAL A 26 0.96 -3.70 -12.62
N HIS A 27 1.61 -4.11 -13.71
CA HIS A 27 3.02 -3.83 -13.95
C HIS A 27 3.12 -2.62 -14.87
N THR A 28 3.63 -1.51 -14.33
CA THR A 28 3.94 -0.31 -15.12
C THR A 28 5.42 -0.29 -15.46
N ASN A 29 5.77 0.30 -16.61
CA ASN A 29 7.18 0.49 -16.97
C ASN A 29 7.91 1.32 -15.90
N GLU A 30 7.22 2.25 -15.27
CA GLU A 30 7.71 3.09 -14.18
C GLU A 30 8.07 2.24 -12.95
N SER A 31 7.18 1.35 -12.52
CA SER A 31 7.42 0.44 -11.38
C SER A 31 8.59 -0.51 -11.68
N GLU A 32 8.63 -1.10 -12.88
CA GLU A 32 9.75 -1.97 -13.26
C GLU A 32 11.10 -1.23 -13.29
N ASN A 33 11.11 0.02 -13.73
CA ASN A 33 12.33 0.83 -13.77
C ASN A 33 12.78 1.25 -12.37
N ALA A 34 11.83 1.59 -11.48
CA ALA A 34 12.12 1.85 -10.07
C ALA A 34 12.71 0.62 -9.38
N ASP A 35 12.15 -0.57 -9.60
CA ASP A 35 12.65 -1.84 -9.05
C ASP A 35 14.08 -2.15 -9.53
N LYS A 36 14.37 -1.89 -10.81
CA LYS A 36 15.72 -2.08 -11.37
C LYS A 36 16.71 -1.10 -10.73
N ALA A 37 16.31 0.16 -10.54
CA ALA A 37 17.14 1.17 -9.89
C ALA A 37 17.41 0.80 -8.42
N LEU A 38 16.38 0.38 -7.68
CA LEU A 38 16.49 -0.07 -6.29
C LEU A 38 17.40 -1.29 -6.16
N LYS A 39 17.22 -2.31 -7.00
CA LYS A 39 18.09 -3.50 -7.03
C LYS A 39 19.56 -3.15 -7.27
N LYS A 40 19.85 -2.12 -8.07
CA LYS A 40 21.22 -1.65 -8.28
C LYS A 40 21.75 -0.92 -7.05
N ALA A 41 20.98 0.03 -6.50
CA ALA A 41 21.35 0.80 -5.32
C ALA A 41 21.60 -0.10 -4.10
N ASN A 42 20.77 -1.13 -3.89
CA ASN A 42 20.92 -2.05 -2.77
C ASN A 42 22.27 -2.79 -2.77
N ARG A 43 22.84 -3.09 -3.94
CA ARG A 43 24.18 -3.73 -3.99
C ARG A 43 25.28 -2.83 -3.46
N GLU A 44 25.22 -1.55 -3.80
CA GLU A 44 26.17 -0.54 -3.31
C GLU A 44 25.94 -0.26 -1.82
N TYR A 45 24.66 -0.18 -1.41
CA TYR A 45 24.25 -0.02 -0.01
C TYR A 45 24.80 -1.13 0.89
N GLU A 46 24.59 -2.41 0.54
CA GLU A 46 25.08 -3.56 1.32
C GLU A 46 26.60 -3.54 1.50
N THR A 47 27.33 -3.10 0.47
CA THR A 47 28.79 -2.97 0.54
C THR A 47 29.19 -1.92 1.57
N VAL A 48 28.56 -0.74 1.53
CA VAL A 48 28.83 0.34 2.49
C VAL A 48 28.43 -0.07 3.91
N LEU A 49 27.28 -0.72 4.07
CA LEU A 49 26.78 -1.18 5.38
C LEU A 49 27.74 -2.16 6.05
N ALA A 50 28.39 -3.04 5.26
CA ALA A 50 29.37 -4.00 5.76
C ALA A 50 30.69 -3.34 6.23
N GLU A 51 31.02 -2.15 5.74
CA GLU A 51 32.22 -1.39 6.12
C GLU A 51 32.02 -0.50 7.36
N LEU A 52 30.77 -0.31 7.81
CA LEU A 52 30.46 0.51 8.97
C LEU A 52 30.93 -0.13 10.29
N SER A 53 31.19 0.73 11.28
CA SER A 53 31.34 0.26 12.66
C SER A 53 30.03 -0.34 13.16
N ALA A 54 30.12 -1.26 14.13
CA ALA A 54 28.95 -1.94 14.68
C ALA A 54 27.87 -0.97 15.20
N GLU A 55 28.28 0.10 15.89
CA GLU A 55 27.36 1.12 16.41
C GLU A 55 26.60 1.85 15.28
N HIS A 56 27.30 2.28 14.22
CA HIS A 56 26.63 2.95 13.10
C HIS A 56 25.76 1.96 12.31
N ARG A 57 26.22 0.73 12.15
CA ARG A 57 25.47 -0.31 11.45
C ARG A 57 24.13 -0.59 12.14
N GLU A 58 24.13 -0.79 13.46
CA GLU A 58 22.91 -0.99 14.24
C GLU A 58 21.93 0.18 14.09
N PHE A 59 22.44 1.41 14.12
CA PHE A 59 21.63 2.60 13.90
C PHE A 59 20.98 2.60 12.51
N PHE A 60 21.75 2.33 11.45
CA PHE A 60 21.23 2.33 10.08
C PHE A 60 20.27 1.17 9.81
N GLU A 61 20.54 -0.02 10.32
CA GLU A 61 19.63 -1.17 10.20
C GLU A 61 18.27 -0.84 10.85
N ASN A 62 18.26 -0.34 12.09
CA ASN A 62 17.02 0.08 12.75
C ASN A 62 16.30 1.24 12.03
N TYR A 63 17.06 2.20 11.48
CA TYR A 63 16.47 3.27 10.67
C TYR A 63 15.80 2.73 9.40
N MET A 64 16.45 1.80 8.70
CA MET A 64 15.88 1.20 7.48
C MET A 64 14.62 0.37 7.79
N ASP A 65 14.61 -0.41 8.88
CA ASP A 65 13.42 -1.14 9.30
C ASP A 65 12.22 -0.19 9.53
N ILE A 66 12.45 0.96 10.14
CA ILE A 66 11.42 1.99 10.36
C ILE A 66 10.95 2.59 9.03
N VAL A 67 11.89 2.90 8.13
CA VAL A 67 11.59 3.47 6.81
C VAL A 67 10.79 2.49 5.95
N ASP A 68 11.20 1.22 5.89
CA ASP A 68 10.51 0.17 5.16
C ASP A 68 9.10 -0.07 5.73
N HIS A 69 8.96 -0.09 7.05
CA HIS A 69 7.64 -0.19 7.67
C HIS A 69 6.74 1.00 7.32
N ALA A 70 7.27 2.23 7.37
CA ALA A 70 6.51 3.43 7.02
C ALA A 70 6.10 3.44 5.54
N HIS A 71 6.99 3.01 4.64
CA HIS A 71 6.67 2.85 3.21
C HIS A 71 5.57 1.83 2.99
N PHE A 72 5.65 0.66 3.63
CA PHE A 72 4.60 -0.36 3.54
C PHE A 72 3.24 0.16 4.01
N GLN A 73 3.19 0.91 5.13
CA GLN A 73 1.95 1.51 5.61
C GLN A 73 1.37 2.54 4.63
N GLU A 74 2.22 3.34 3.98
CA GLU A 74 1.77 4.30 2.97
C GLU A 74 1.28 3.60 1.68
N GLU A 75 1.91 2.49 1.26
CA GLU A 75 1.42 1.66 0.14
C GLU A 75 0.03 1.10 0.43
N GLN A 76 -0.19 0.57 1.64
CA GLN A 76 -1.49 0.09 2.08
C GLN A 76 -2.52 1.22 2.10
N ARG A 77 -2.15 2.40 2.62
CA ARG A 77 -3.01 3.58 2.62
C ARG A 77 -3.39 4.02 1.19
N ALA A 78 -2.43 4.06 0.27
CA ALA A 78 -2.68 4.42 -1.13
C ALA A 78 -3.60 3.39 -1.81
N TYR A 79 -3.44 2.11 -1.53
CA TYR A 79 -4.31 1.05 -2.01
C TYR A 79 -5.76 1.24 -1.55
N TYR A 80 -5.98 1.47 -0.25
CA TYR A 80 -7.31 1.73 0.29
C TYR A 80 -7.93 3.01 -0.27
N GLN A 81 -7.13 4.07 -0.41
CA GLN A 81 -7.59 5.30 -1.06
C GLN A 81 -8.02 5.05 -2.51
N GLY A 82 -7.26 4.27 -3.27
CA GLY A 82 -7.63 3.92 -4.65
C GLY A 82 -8.98 3.20 -4.73
N MET A 83 -9.32 2.35 -3.76
CA MET A 83 -10.65 1.71 -3.71
C MET A 83 -11.76 2.71 -3.38
N VAL A 84 -11.50 3.61 -2.43
CA VAL A 84 -12.43 4.69 -2.07
C VAL A 84 -12.69 5.57 -3.30
N ASP A 85 -11.65 5.94 -4.04
CA ASP A 85 -11.76 6.75 -5.25
C ASP A 85 -12.58 6.04 -6.33
N VAL A 86 -12.39 4.74 -6.55
CA VAL A 86 -13.21 3.94 -7.48
C VAL A 86 -14.69 3.97 -7.09
N MET A 87 -15.02 3.82 -5.80
CA MET A 87 -16.42 3.90 -5.34
C MET A 87 -17.02 5.28 -5.60
N GLN A 88 -16.26 6.35 -5.34
CA GLN A 88 -16.70 7.72 -5.62
C GLN A 88 -16.90 7.97 -7.12
N ILE A 89 -16.02 7.44 -7.98
CA ILE A 89 -16.16 7.51 -9.44
C ILE A 89 -17.45 6.82 -9.89
N PHE A 90 -17.73 5.62 -9.39
CA PHE A 90 -18.95 4.89 -9.75
C PHE A 90 -20.23 5.57 -9.26
N ASP A 91 -20.20 6.20 -8.08
CA ASP A 91 -21.30 7.04 -7.59
C ASP A 91 -21.52 8.26 -8.51
N GLY A 92 -20.44 8.98 -8.85
CA GLY A 92 -20.50 10.15 -9.73
C GLY A 92 -20.97 9.83 -11.14
N LEU A 93 -20.71 8.61 -11.65
CA LEU A 93 -21.21 8.12 -12.94
C LEU A 93 -22.65 7.57 -12.86
N GLY A 94 -23.26 7.50 -11.68
CA GLY A 94 -24.61 6.95 -11.48
C GLY A 94 -24.69 5.42 -11.69
N ILE A 95 -23.56 4.71 -11.64
CA ILE A 95 -23.50 3.26 -11.82
C ILE A 95 -24.00 2.53 -10.56
N LEU A 96 -23.71 3.10 -9.39
CA LEU A 96 -24.10 2.50 -8.12
C LEU A 96 -25.62 2.61 -7.89
N LYS A 97 -26.26 1.46 -7.67
CA LYS A 97 -27.67 1.44 -7.28
C LYS A 97 -27.83 1.99 -5.87
N GLU A 98 -28.78 2.90 -5.70
CA GLU A 98 -29.15 3.41 -4.39
C GLU A 98 -29.68 2.29 -3.48
N ARG A 99 -28.89 1.93 -2.47
CA ARG A 99 -29.26 1.03 -1.37
C ARG A 99 -28.84 1.68 -0.07
N ASN A 100 -29.60 1.49 1.02
CA ASN A 100 -29.32 2.14 2.31
C ASN A 100 -27.87 1.93 2.78
N LYS A 101 -27.35 0.70 2.67
CA LYS A 101 -25.95 0.37 3.01
C LYS A 101 -24.92 1.09 2.13
N VAL A 102 -25.21 1.26 0.83
CA VAL A 102 -24.31 1.97 -0.10
C VAL A 102 -24.29 3.46 0.21
N LYS A 103 -25.46 4.05 0.54
CA LYS A 103 -25.55 5.46 0.98
C LYS A 103 -24.75 5.71 2.26
N GLU A 104 -24.85 4.80 3.23
CA GLU A 104 -24.12 4.89 4.49
C GLU A 104 -22.60 4.89 4.29
N VAL A 105 -22.07 3.97 3.49
CA VAL A 105 -20.64 3.92 3.15
C VAL A 105 -20.19 5.19 2.42
N LEU A 106 -20.96 5.66 1.43
CA LEU A 106 -20.64 6.88 0.68
C LEU A 106 -20.64 8.14 1.56
N MET A 107 -21.52 8.23 2.57
CA MET A 107 -21.52 9.35 3.52
C MET A 107 -20.24 9.40 4.36
N HIS A 108 -19.70 8.25 4.77
CA HIS A 108 -18.46 8.20 5.57
C HIS A 108 -17.22 8.51 4.73
N ILE A 109 -17.28 8.22 3.43
CA ILE A 109 -16.21 8.45 2.45
C ILE A 109 -16.15 9.91 1.97
N LYS A 110 -17.29 10.62 1.86
CA LYS A 110 -17.37 12.00 1.32
C LYS A 110 -16.90 13.12 2.29
N LYS A 111 -16.08 12.80 3.30
CA LYS A 111 -15.60 13.78 4.28
C LYS A 111 -14.43 14.61 3.76
#